data_AF-G1VN07-F1
#
_entry.id   AF-G1VN07-F1
#
_cell.length_a   1.000
_cell.length_b   1.000
_cell.length_c   1.000
_cell.angle_alpha   90.00
_cell.angle_beta   90.00
_cell.angle_gamma   90.00
#
_symmetry.space_group_name_H-M   'P 1'
#
loop_
_entity.id
_entity.type
_entity.pdbx_description
1 polymer ?
#
loop_
_entity_poly.entity_id
_entity_poly.type
_entity_poly.pdbx_seq_one_letter_code
_entity_poly.pdbx_strand_id
1 'polypeptide(L)'
;MHLNKKGMTLIEVIVVLLLSSILMVIAGGLLLNSMGYFNRTAQSNYEKQAVDAISSYVRGQLVYASEVQIATQKPDKSDDWHWISVNDDNRLMKDDTAVYNADFYRGRNLKITAKCYSDNYRLDLSFAFTDNEKQVYKTASTLELVNIKAKDKKGEAIANAGIKGKQVDISDHDQAEAGYKIYYKINGALKIVDDPDYQYPDIDYDDPVFEGTVYDELMCRDASITKPNEAGNNKGTWLANHDYKKGEFVDYLGMTYRAVKDVRNGNDPLTNHGNAWKPVNPPYWVKGASYEAGDVVIYQITNTYYQATVQIHNSVESPDNDKQKWHRLNTAELNEIIEEHKSKDFCDIDNKDEGDWTVGGEKARCDAPEKQWNVGQVIEPGDYVEDPMNPGQWYRYVYSSPLQPNAQEDNAWAPGGVARNYWKKIDEAWNTNGTYFKGDIVSYTVNGKKLFYQALQRIDGVWNPSTINAGWSKGFESIEELLGNTNISVTCQTYS
;
A
#
# COMPACT_ATOMS: atom_id res chain seq x y z
N MET A 1 22.52 67.97 -22.61
CA MET A 1 22.07 66.77 -23.34
C MET A 1 20.68 66.41 -22.80
N HIS A 2 19.62 66.69 -23.58
CA HIS A 2 18.23 66.56 -23.13
C HIS A 2 17.86 65.08 -22.95
N LEU A 3 17.46 64.69 -21.74
CA LEU A 3 16.72 63.46 -21.50
C LEU A 3 15.33 63.62 -22.14
N ASN A 4 15.08 62.85 -23.20
CA ASN A 4 13.81 62.80 -23.90
C ASN A 4 12.76 62.12 -23.01
N LYS A 5 12.14 62.89 -22.10
CA LYS A 5 11.00 62.42 -21.30
C LYS A 5 9.76 62.48 -22.17
N LYS A 6 9.54 61.46 -23.01
CA LYS A 6 8.21 61.20 -23.56
C LYS A 6 7.31 60.78 -22.41
N GLY A 7 6.60 61.75 -21.82
CA GLY A 7 5.53 61.48 -20.87
C GLY A 7 4.44 60.66 -21.56
N MET A 8 3.89 59.69 -20.85
CA MET A 8 2.79 58.86 -21.33
C MET A 8 1.59 59.77 -21.65
N THR A 9 1.05 59.67 -22.86
CA THR A 9 -0.09 60.48 -23.25
C THR A 9 -1.35 60.03 -22.51
N LEU A 10 -2.30 60.93 -22.29
CA LEU A 10 -3.57 60.61 -21.62
C LEU A 10 -4.30 59.43 -22.30
N ILE A 11 -4.18 59.32 -23.62
CA ILE A 11 -4.76 58.24 -24.41
C ILE A 11 -4.13 56.89 -24.07
N GLU A 12 -2.79 56.82 -23.93
CA GLU A 12 -2.10 55.58 -23.54
C GLU A 12 -2.50 55.12 -22.13
N VAL A 13 -2.66 56.05 -21.19
CA VAL A 13 -3.14 55.73 -19.83
C VAL A 13 -4.55 55.16 -19.87
N ILE A 14 -5.47 55.76 -20.65
CA ILE A 14 -6.84 55.27 -20.80
C ILE A 14 -6.84 53.87 -21.42
N VAL A 15 -6.05 53.64 -22.48
CA VAL A 15 -5.98 52.33 -23.15
C VAL A 15 -5.43 51.25 -22.23
N VAL A 16 -4.38 51.55 -21.46
CA VAL A 16 -3.80 50.59 -20.49
C VAL A 16 -4.79 50.25 -19.38
N LEU A 17 -5.55 51.22 -18.88
CA LEU A 17 -6.59 50.98 -17.88
C LEU A 17 -7.74 50.13 -18.44
N LEU A 18 -8.13 50.35 -19.70
CA LEU A 18 -9.17 49.59 -20.38
C LEU A 18 -8.75 48.14 -20.65
N LEU A 19 -7.51 47.92 -21.07
CA LEU A 19 -6.96 46.57 -21.23
C LEU A 19 -6.83 45.85 -19.88
N SER A 20 -6.42 46.56 -18.83
CA SER A 20 -6.30 46.00 -17.48
C SER A 20 -7.65 45.61 -16.89
N SER A 21 -8.71 46.41 -17.12
CA SER A 21 -10.05 46.09 -16.63
C SER A 21 -10.65 44.87 -17.33
N ILE A 22 -10.43 44.74 -18.64
CA ILE A 22 -10.84 43.54 -19.40
C ILE A 22 -10.12 42.30 -18.87
N LEU A 23 -8.81 42.38 -18.62
CA LEU A 23 -8.03 41.28 -18.06
C LEU A 23 -8.49 40.89 -16.64
N MET A 24 -8.83 41.85 -15.78
CA MET A 24 -9.39 41.57 -14.45
C MET A 24 -10.76 40.89 -14.52
N VAL A 25 -11.63 41.29 -15.46
CA VAL A 25 -12.94 40.65 -15.63
C VAL A 25 -12.79 39.21 -16.11
N ILE A 26 -11.86 38.95 -17.02
CA ILE A 26 -11.55 37.58 -17.49
C ILE A 26 -10.95 36.74 -16.35
N ALA A 27 -9.96 37.28 -15.63
CA ALA A 27 -9.33 36.58 -14.50
C ALA A 27 -10.32 36.33 -13.36
N GLY A 28 -11.18 37.29 -13.04
CA GLY A 28 -12.24 37.15 -12.04
C GLY A 28 -13.27 36.11 -12.42
N GLY A 29 -13.71 36.09 -13.69
CA GLY A 29 -14.62 35.07 -14.20
C GLY A 29 -14.03 33.66 -14.16
N LEU A 30 -12.74 33.50 -14.49
CA LEU A 30 -12.03 32.23 -14.40
C LEU A 30 -11.87 31.76 -12.94
N LEU A 31 -11.53 32.65 -12.01
CA LEU A 31 -11.41 32.34 -10.58
C LEU A 31 -12.76 31.91 -9.98
N LEU A 32 -13.85 32.62 -10.29
CA LEU A 32 -15.19 32.26 -9.81
C LEU A 32 -15.67 30.90 -10.34
N ASN A 33 -15.42 30.63 -11.63
CA ASN A 33 -15.73 29.32 -12.21
C ASN A 33 -14.89 28.19 -11.61
N SER A 34 -13.60 28.45 -11.35
CA SER A 34 -12.70 27.50 -10.72
C SER A 34 -13.11 27.17 -9.28
N MET A 35 -13.44 28.18 -8.47
CA MET A 35 -13.96 28.00 -7.10
C MET A 35 -15.28 27.22 -7.09
N GLY A 36 -16.18 27.49 -8.04
CA GLY A 36 -17.41 26.72 -8.20
C GLY A 36 -17.16 25.24 -8.53
N TYR A 37 -16.15 24.96 -9.35
CA TYR A 37 -15.76 23.58 -9.72
C TYR A 37 -15.13 22.83 -8.54
N PHE A 38 -14.24 23.48 -7.78
CA PHE A 38 -13.65 22.89 -6.57
C PHE A 38 -14.70 22.59 -5.50
N ASN A 39 -15.62 23.52 -5.25
CA ASN A 39 -16.70 23.30 -4.28
C ASN A 39 -17.60 22.13 -4.70
N ARG A 40 -17.95 22.04 -6.00
CA ARG A 40 -18.75 20.94 -6.54
C ARG A 40 -18.04 19.57 -6.43
N THR A 41 -16.72 19.55 -6.63
CA THR A 41 -15.92 18.32 -6.54
C THR A 41 -15.77 17.86 -5.09
N ALA A 42 -15.46 18.78 -4.17
CA ALA A 42 -15.39 18.51 -2.74
C ALA A 42 -16.74 18.05 -2.17
N GLN A 43 -17.83 18.69 -2.59
CA GLN A 43 -19.18 18.30 -2.22
C GLN A 43 -19.53 16.91 -2.76
N SER A 44 -19.21 16.60 -4.01
CA SER A 44 -19.46 15.27 -4.59
C SER A 44 -18.67 14.16 -3.90
N ASN A 45 -17.41 14.40 -3.55
CA ASN A 45 -16.60 13.41 -2.82
C ASN A 45 -17.13 13.17 -1.40
N TYR A 46 -17.57 14.23 -0.73
CA TYR A 46 -18.22 14.11 0.58
C TYR A 46 -19.55 13.33 0.48
N GLU A 47 -20.39 13.65 -0.51
CA GLU A 47 -21.67 12.95 -0.73
C GLU A 47 -21.48 11.45 -0.96
N LYS A 48 -20.39 11.05 -1.63
CA LYS A 48 -19.99 9.64 -1.78
C LYS A 48 -19.66 9.01 -0.43
N GLN A 49 -18.73 9.60 0.31
CA GLN A 49 -18.32 9.10 1.62
C GLN A 49 -19.48 8.99 2.60
N ALA A 50 -20.38 9.99 2.62
CA ALA A 50 -21.53 10.01 3.51
C ALA A 50 -22.53 8.88 3.17
N VAL A 51 -22.83 8.68 1.88
CA VAL A 51 -23.73 7.60 1.43
C VAL A 51 -23.10 6.22 1.64
N ASP A 52 -21.79 6.06 1.43
CA ASP A 52 -21.08 4.81 1.69
C ASP A 52 -21.01 4.49 3.19
N ALA A 53 -20.84 5.49 4.05
CA ALA A 53 -20.92 5.32 5.51
C ALA A 53 -22.31 4.86 5.97
N ILE A 54 -23.38 5.49 5.44
CA ILE A 54 -24.77 5.07 5.69
C ILE A 54 -24.98 3.62 5.23
N SER A 55 -24.54 3.28 4.02
CA SER A 55 -24.66 1.93 3.44
C SER A 55 -23.92 0.91 4.32
N SER A 56 -22.70 1.22 4.75
CA SER A 56 -21.88 0.37 5.61
C SER A 56 -22.52 0.14 6.98
N TYR A 57 -23.06 1.20 7.61
CA TYR A 57 -23.76 1.11 8.88
C TYR A 57 -24.99 0.19 8.79
N VAL A 58 -25.88 0.45 7.83
CA VAL A 58 -27.09 -0.37 7.61
C VAL A 58 -26.73 -1.82 7.31
N ARG A 59 -25.69 -2.04 6.48
CA ARG A 59 -25.16 -3.38 6.20
C ARG A 59 -24.68 -4.07 7.47
N GLY A 60 -23.88 -3.38 8.29
CA GLY A 60 -23.34 -3.92 9.55
C GLY A 60 -24.43 -4.38 10.51
N GLN A 61 -25.54 -3.65 10.61
CA GLN A 61 -26.68 -4.07 11.45
C GLN A 61 -27.40 -5.31 10.92
N LEU A 62 -27.48 -5.46 9.59
CA LEU A 62 -28.28 -6.51 8.95
C LEU A 62 -27.50 -7.82 8.70
N VAL A 63 -26.18 -7.77 8.54
CA VAL A 63 -25.34 -8.97 8.31
C VAL A 63 -25.46 -9.97 9.47
N TYR A 64 -25.51 -9.46 10.70
CA TYR A 64 -25.58 -10.29 11.91
C TYR A 64 -27.02 -10.50 12.41
N ALA A 65 -28.01 -10.03 11.67
CA ALA A 65 -29.40 -10.22 12.04
C ALA A 65 -29.82 -11.70 11.93
N SER A 66 -30.58 -12.16 12.92
CA SER A 66 -31.13 -13.51 12.96
C SER A 66 -32.46 -13.65 12.22
N GLU A 67 -33.15 -12.52 12.06
CA GLU A 67 -34.40 -12.37 11.32
C GLU A 67 -34.41 -10.96 10.71
N VAL A 68 -34.85 -10.81 9.46
CA VAL A 68 -34.97 -9.53 8.77
C VAL A 68 -36.29 -9.48 8.02
N GLN A 69 -37.07 -8.42 8.22
CA GLN A 69 -38.36 -8.23 7.54
C GLN A 69 -38.56 -6.77 7.11
N ILE A 70 -39.06 -6.58 5.89
CA ILE A 70 -39.54 -5.27 5.43
C ILE A 70 -41.04 -5.21 5.70
N ALA A 71 -41.47 -4.28 6.54
CA ALA A 71 -42.88 -4.13 6.92
C ALA A 71 -43.20 -2.68 7.30
N THR A 72 -44.49 -2.32 7.30
CA THR A 72 -44.98 -1.02 7.79
C THR A 72 -45.24 -1.06 9.30
N GLN A 73 -45.43 -2.24 9.88
CA GLN A 73 -45.66 -2.42 11.32
C GLN A 73 -44.65 -3.43 11.90
N LYS A 74 -44.38 -3.30 13.20
CA LYS A 74 -43.53 -4.22 13.94
C LYS A 74 -44.06 -5.66 13.76
N PRO A 75 -43.22 -6.64 13.35
CA PRO A 75 -43.69 -7.97 12.97
C PRO A 75 -44.42 -8.75 14.08
N ASP A 76 -44.01 -8.54 15.33
CA ASP A 76 -44.66 -9.13 16.51
C ASP A 76 -44.47 -8.22 17.74
N LYS A 77 -44.94 -8.68 18.91
CA LYS A 77 -44.85 -7.93 20.18
C LYS A 77 -43.51 -8.11 20.93
N SER A 78 -42.53 -8.85 20.39
CA SER A 78 -41.23 -9.06 21.02
C SER A 78 -40.44 -7.76 21.07
N ASP A 79 -39.76 -7.51 22.18
CA ASP A 79 -38.85 -6.38 22.34
C ASP A 79 -37.49 -6.59 21.66
N ASP A 80 -37.23 -7.78 21.08
CA ASP A 80 -35.97 -8.11 20.39
C ASP A 80 -35.84 -7.46 19.00
N TRP A 81 -36.90 -6.82 18.51
CA TRP A 81 -36.93 -6.18 17.20
C TRP A 81 -36.34 -4.77 17.25
N HIS A 82 -35.30 -4.57 16.44
CA HIS A 82 -34.77 -3.28 16.05
C HIS A 82 -35.29 -2.89 14.67
N TRP A 83 -35.24 -1.61 14.33
CA TRP A 83 -35.62 -1.16 12.98
C TRP A 83 -34.76 -0.04 12.44
N ILE A 84 -34.60 -0.06 11.13
CA ILE A 84 -34.04 1.04 10.35
C ILE A 84 -35.14 1.71 9.54
N SER A 85 -35.18 3.04 9.61
CA SER A 85 -36.11 3.88 8.86
C SER A 85 -35.45 5.19 8.42
N VAL A 86 -36.14 5.95 7.58
CA VAL A 86 -35.79 7.33 7.25
C VAL A 86 -36.84 8.23 7.88
N ASN A 87 -36.46 9.31 8.59
CA ASN A 87 -37.43 10.25 9.18
C ASN A 87 -37.94 11.28 8.17
N ASP A 88 -38.83 12.18 8.61
CA ASP A 88 -39.40 13.26 7.78
C ASP A 88 -38.35 14.25 7.26
N ASP A 89 -37.22 14.40 7.97
CA ASP A 89 -36.08 15.20 7.53
C ASP A 89 -35.19 14.47 6.49
N ASN A 90 -35.60 13.29 6.00
CA ASN A 90 -34.84 12.43 5.12
C ASN A 90 -33.48 12.01 5.71
N ARG A 91 -33.46 11.62 6.99
CA ARG A 91 -32.27 11.17 7.72
C ARG A 91 -32.42 9.75 8.22
N LEU A 92 -31.30 9.06 8.36
CA LEU A 92 -31.26 7.67 8.82
C LEU A 92 -31.57 7.59 10.32
N MET A 93 -32.52 6.71 10.65
CA MET A 93 -32.91 6.40 12.03
C MET A 93 -32.67 4.93 12.35
N LYS A 94 -32.20 4.66 13.57
CA LYS A 94 -32.21 3.34 14.20
C LYS A 94 -33.05 3.45 15.47
N ASP A 95 -34.07 2.60 15.60
CA ASP A 95 -34.93 2.56 16.79
C ASP A 95 -35.47 3.96 17.16
N ASP A 96 -35.92 4.70 16.13
CA ASP A 96 -36.40 6.09 16.19
C ASP A 96 -35.38 7.13 16.71
N THR A 97 -34.10 6.76 16.79
CA THR A 97 -32.97 7.64 17.12
C THR A 97 -32.15 7.96 15.87
N ALA A 98 -31.76 9.23 15.69
CA ALA A 98 -30.93 9.64 14.56
C ALA A 98 -29.53 9.03 14.66
N VAL A 99 -29.08 8.36 13.59
CA VAL A 99 -27.77 7.71 13.56
C VAL A 99 -26.65 8.75 13.36
N TYR A 100 -26.91 9.75 12.52
CA TYR A 100 -25.99 10.84 12.21
C TYR A 100 -26.66 12.19 12.52
N ASN A 101 -25.84 13.19 12.86
CA ASN A 101 -26.33 14.55 13.09
C ASN A 101 -26.77 15.23 11.77
N ALA A 102 -27.45 16.37 11.87
CA ALA A 102 -27.95 17.09 10.69
C ALA A 102 -26.84 17.54 9.73
N ASP A 103 -25.69 17.96 10.27
CA ASP A 103 -24.56 18.48 9.50
C ASP A 103 -23.93 17.42 8.60
N PHE A 104 -23.99 16.14 9.00
CA PHE A 104 -23.55 15.01 8.20
C PHE A 104 -24.23 14.93 6.83
N TYR A 105 -25.49 15.37 6.73
CA TYR A 105 -26.24 15.33 5.49
C TYR A 105 -25.99 16.54 4.59
N ARG A 106 -25.39 17.62 5.11
CA ARG A 106 -25.15 18.89 4.39
C ARG A 106 -26.33 19.38 3.53
N GLY A 107 -27.55 19.22 4.07
CA GLY A 107 -28.79 19.60 3.38
C GLY A 107 -29.23 18.67 2.24
N ARG A 108 -28.69 17.45 2.16
CA ARG A 108 -29.14 16.40 1.24
C ARG A 108 -30.19 15.50 1.87
N ASN A 109 -31.10 15.01 1.04
CA ASN A 109 -32.16 14.10 1.46
C ASN A 109 -31.74 12.66 1.18
N LEU A 110 -31.69 11.82 2.22
CA LEU A 110 -31.42 10.40 2.08
C LEU A 110 -32.64 9.65 1.53
N LYS A 111 -32.40 8.84 0.51
CA LYS A 111 -33.35 7.88 -0.04
C LYS A 111 -32.81 6.47 0.10
N ILE A 112 -33.60 5.59 0.69
CA ILE A 112 -33.27 4.16 0.82
C ILE A 112 -34.36 3.35 0.12
N THR A 113 -33.97 2.46 -0.79
CA THR A 113 -34.90 1.50 -1.38
C THR A 113 -34.45 0.09 -1.04
N ALA A 114 -35.41 -0.79 -0.77
CA ALA A 114 -35.17 -2.15 -0.34
C ALA A 114 -36.01 -3.14 -1.17
N LYS A 115 -35.42 -4.27 -1.54
CA LYS A 115 -36.12 -5.36 -2.21
C LYS A 115 -35.70 -6.70 -1.59
N CYS A 116 -36.64 -7.30 -0.86
CA CYS A 116 -36.50 -8.68 -0.39
C CYS A 116 -37.01 -9.64 -1.48
N TYR A 117 -36.23 -10.64 -1.85
CA TYR A 117 -36.63 -11.63 -2.85
C TYR A 117 -37.48 -12.74 -2.22
N SER A 118 -38.27 -13.43 -3.05
CA SER A 118 -39.23 -14.46 -2.62
C SER A 118 -38.59 -15.65 -1.89
N ASP A 119 -37.28 -15.81 -2.07
CA ASP A 119 -36.44 -16.83 -1.47
C ASP A 119 -35.96 -16.44 -0.05
N ASN A 120 -36.31 -15.24 0.44
CA ASN A 120 -36.07 -14.67 1.76
C ASN A 120 -34.60 -14.53 2.20
N TYR A 121 -33.63 -15.03 1.44
CA TYR A 121 -32.21 -14.93 1.80
C TYR A 121 -31.49 -13.81 1.05
N ARG A 122 -32.09 -13.20 0.03
CA ARG A 122 -31.50 -12.06 -0.68
C ARG A 122 -32.26 -10.77 -0.41
N LEU A 123 -31.53 -9.78 0.08
CA LEU A 123 -32.00 -8.41 0.29
C LEU A 123 -31.12 -7.46 -0.53
N ASP A 124 -31.70 -6.83 -1.56
CA ASP A 124 -31.04 -5.75 -2.29
C ASP A 124 -31.42 -4.41 -1.66
N LEU A 125 -30.42 -3.61 -1.29
CA LEU A 125 -30.55 -2.27 -0.74
C LEU A 125 -29.90 -1.26 -1.68
N SER A 126 -30.48 -0.08 -1.79
CA SER A 126 -29.90 1.03 -2.53
C SER A 126 -30.06 2.31 -1.73
N PHE A 127 -28.98 3.06 -1.61
CA PHE A 127 -28.89 4.30 -0.85
C PHE A 127 -28.54 5.43 -1.80
N ALA A 128 -29.22 6.57 -1.67
CA ALA A 128 -28.95 7.73 -2.51
C ALA A 128 -29.12 9.03 -1.73
N PHE A 129 -28.30 10.02 -2.07
CA PHE A 129 -28.57 11.41 -1.74
C PHE A 129 -29.31 12.08 -2.88
N THR A 130 -30.34 12.82 -2.53
CA THR A 130 -31.20 13.56 -3.46
C THR A 130 -31.21 15.04 -3.09
N ASP A 131 -31.36 15.87 -4.11
CA ASP A 131 -31.55 17.32 -4.01
C ASP A 131 -32.78 17.67 -4.85
N ASN A 132 -33.88 18.06 -4.18
CA ASN A 132 -35.18 18.32 -4.84
C ASN A 132 -35.57 17.20 -5.82
N GLU A 133 -35.58 15.94 -5.34
CA GLU A 133 -35.86 14.71 -6.09
C GLU A 133 -34.80 14.30 -7.15
N LYS A 134 -33.82 15.16 -7.44
CA LYS A 134 -32.73 14.81 -8.35
C LYS A 134 -31.69 13.97 -7.63
N GLN A 135 -31.46 12.76 -8.10
CA GLN A 135 -30.41 11.88 -7.59
C GLN A 135 -29.04 12.52 -7.80
N VAL A 136 -28.32 12.74 -6.70
CA VAL A 136 -26.98 13.34 -6.70
C VAL A 136 -25.91 12.25 -6.67
N TYR A 137 -26.09 11.23 -5.83
CA TYR A 137 -25.23 10.06 -5.75
C TYR A 137 -26.01 8.83 -5.29
N LYS A 138 -25.60 7.63 -5.73
CA LYS A 138 -26.26 6.36 -5.41
C LYS A 138 -25.21 5.25 -5.26
N THR A 139 -25.37 4.44 -4.21
CA THR A 139 -24.66 3.18 -4.01
C THR A 139 -25.67 2.05 -3.77
N ALA A 140 -25.30 0.81 -4.07
CA ALA A 140 -26.18 -0.35 -3.88
C ALA A 140 -25.42 -1.48 -3.19
N SER A 141 -26.13 -2.22 -2.35
CA SER A 141 -25.61 -3.34 -1.58
C SER A 141 -26.55 -4.53 -1.71
N THR A 142 -26.02 -5.70 -2.02
CA THR A 142 -26.76 -6.96 -1.98
C THR A 142 -26.29 -7.75 -0.78
N LEU A 143 -27.23 -8.08 0.11
CA LEU A 143 -27.02 -8.92 1.27
C LEU A 143 -27.56 -10.32 1.01
N GLU A 144 -26.70 -11.32 1.11
CA GLU A 144 -27.12 -12.71 1.32
C GLU A 144 -27.17 -13.00 2.81
N LEU A 145 -28.39 -13.13 3.34
CA LEU A 145 -28.66 -13.38 4.76
C LEU A 145 -28.47 -14.88 5.04
N VAL A 146 -27.22 -15.31 5.18
CA VAL A 146 -26.82 -16.71 5.41
C VAL A 146 -27.51 -17.32 6.65
N ASN A 147 -27.82 -16.50 7.65
CA ASN A 147 -28.54 -16.88 8.87
C ASN A 147 -29.95 -17.43 8.59
N ILE A 148 -30.61 -16.96 7.52
CA ILE A 148 -31.91 -17.47 7.07
C ILE A 148 -31.72 -18.83 6.36
N LYS A 149 -30.63 -18.98 5.58
CA LYS A 149 -30.26 -20.22 4.89
C LYS A 149 -29.85 -21.36 5.85
N ALA A 150 -29.28 -21.02 7.00
CA ALA A 150 -28.80 -22.00 7.99
C ALA A 150 -29.94 -22.65 8.81
N LYS A 151 -31.04 -21.92 9.05
CA LYS A 151 -32.23 -22.44 9.76
C LYS A 151 -33.15 -23.29 8.87
N ASP A 152 -33.03 -23.15 7.54
CA ASP A 152 -33.71 -24.00 6.55
C ASP A 152 -33.23 -25.47 6.59
N LYS A 153 -31.98 -25.73 7.02
CA LYS A 153 -31.45 -27.11 7.14
C LYS A 153 -32.10 -27.97 8.23
N LYS A 154 -32.94 -27.40 9.10
CA LYS A 154 -33.68 -28.11 10.16
C LYS A 154 -35.20 -28.15 9.97
N GLY A 155 -35.73 -27.63 8.86
CA GLY A 155 -37.10 -27.92 8.43
C GLY A 155 -38.24 -27.26 9.22
N GLU A 156 -38.00 -26.19 9.97
CA GLU A 156 -39.09 -25.35 10.50
C GLU A 156 -39.11 -23.97 9.82
N ALA A 157 -40.30 -23.59 9.34
CA ALA A 157 -40.50 -22.33 8.64
C ALA A 157 -40.42 -21.15 9.61
N ILE A 158 -39.44 -20.25 9.39
CA ILE A 158 -39.55 -18.88 9.91
C ILE A 158 -40.67 -18.22 9.12
N ALA A 159 -41.73 -17.81 9.80
CA ALA A 159 -42.85 -17.08 9.22
C ALA A 159 -42.42 -15.66 8.83
N ASN A 160 -41.67 -15.53 7.74
CA ASN A 160 -41.35 -14.24 7.13
C ASN A 160 -42.60 -13.70 6.42
N ALA A 161 -43.43 -12.95 7.14
CA ALA A 161 -44.67 -12.33 6.63
C ALA A 161 -44.45 -10.95 5.98
N GLY A 162 -43.20 -10.46 5.93
CA GLY A 162 -42.84 -9.19 5.30
C GLY A 162 -43.05 -9.13 3.78
N ILE A 163 -42.85 -7.95 3.21
CA ILE A 163 -43.06 -7.66 1.77
C ILE A 163 -41.96 -8.33 0.93
N LYS A 164 -42.37 -9.09 -0.10
CA LYS A 164 -41.48 -9.87 -0.98
C LYS A 164 -41.68 -9.55 -2.44
N GLY A 165 -40.62 -9.66 -3.23
CA GLY A 165 -40.63 -9.53 -4.69
C GLY A 165 -40.87 -8.10 -5.21
N LYS A 166 -41.34 -7.19 -4.36
CA LYS A 166 -41.58 -5.77 -4.65
C LYS A 166 -40.44 -4.92 -4.07
N GLN A 167 -39.89 -4.02 -4.87
CA GLN A 167 -39.02 -2.97 -4.37
C GLN A 167 -39.87 -1.91 -3.67
N VAL A 168 -39.50 -1.54 -2.47
CA VAL A 168 -40.15 -0.48 -1.69
C VAL A 168 -39.17 0.65 -1.43
N ASP A 169 -39.73 1.85 -1.25
CA ASP A 169 -39.00 3.04 -0.85
C ASP A 169 -39.22 3.24 0.65
N ILE A 170 -38.14 3.16 1.42
CA ILE A 170 -38.13 3.32 2.88
C ILE A 170 -38.24 4.81 3.27
N SER A 171 -37.93 5.71 2.35
CA SER A 171 -38.10 7.16 2.52
C SER A 171 -39.46 7.70 2.05
N ASP A 172 -40.30 6.83 1.48
CA ASP A 172 -41.64 7.21 1.04
C ASP A 172 -42.63 7.08 2.21
N HIS A 173 -43.17 8.22 2.64
CA HIS A 173 -44.11 8.34 3.74
C HIS A 173 -45.58 8.49 3.26
N ASP A 174 -45.83 8.48 1.94
CA ASP A 174 -47.14 8.81 1.37
C ASP A 174 -48.17 7.66 1.40
N GLN A 175 -47.77 6.43 1.76
CA GLN A 175 -48.70 5.29 1.84
C GLN A 175 -48.72 4.60 3.21
N ALA A 176 -49.77 4.92 3.98
CA ALA A 176 -50.32 4.26 5.17
C ALA A 176 -49.51 4.34 6.48
N GLU A 177 -49.82 5.37 7.30
CA GLU A 177 -49.71 5.54 8.77
C GLU A 177 -48.46 5.05 9.55
N ALA A 178 -47.51 4.37 8.92
CA ALA A 178 -46.17 4.05 9.37
C ALA A 178 -45.38 3.65 8.10
N GLY A 179 -44.52 4.55 7.62
CA GLY A 179 -43.67 4.30 6.44
C GLY A 179 -42.91 2.98 6.55
N TYR A 180 -42.50 2.41 5.41
CA TYR A 180 -41.80 1.11 5.40
C TYR A 180 -40.54 1.16 6.27
N LYS A 181 -40.35 0.16 7.14
CA LYS A 181 -39.14 -0.01 7.94
C LYS A 181 -38.49 -1.37 7.65
N ILE A 182 -37.19 -1.44 7.88
CA ILE A 182 -36.44 -2.71 7.88
C ILE A 182 -36.31 -3.16 9.33
N TYR A 183 -37.11 -4.12 9.74
CA TYR A 183 -37.07 -4.73 11.06
C TYR A 183 -36.07 -5.87 11.12
N TYR A 184 -35.31 -5.98 12.20
CA TYR A 184 -34.35 -7.06 12.41
C TYR A 184 -34.22 -7.45 13.89
N LYS A 185 -33.96 -8.74 14.16
CA LYS A 185 -33.69 -9.26 15.51
C LYS A 185 -32.21 -9.56 15.71
N ILE A 186 -31.67 -9.13 16.85
CA ILE A 186 -30.28 -9.40 17.25
C ILE A 186 -30.20 -10.61 18.22
N ASN A 187 -31.30 -11.04 18.84
CA ASN A 187 -31.28 -12.10 19.84
C ASN A 187 -31.86 -13.44 19.36
N GLY A 188 -31.00 -14.44 19.43
CA GLY A 188 -31.33 -15.85 19.34
C GLY A 188 -30.04 -16.60 19.19
N ALA A 189 -29.51 -17.10 20.31
CA ALA A 189 -28.30 -17.91 20.38
C ALA A 189 -28.33 -19.01 19.31
N LEU A 190 -27.83 -18.69 18.12
CA LEU A 190 -27.06 -19.65 17.39
C LEU A 190 -25.87 -19.89 18.30
N LYS A 191 -25.69 -21.14 18.75
CA LYS A 191 -24.35 -21.65 19.00
C LYS A 191 -23.61 -21.59 17.66
N ILE A 192 -23.27 -20.39 17.23
CA ILE A 192 -21.96 -20.15 16.64
C ILE A 192 -21.05 -20.40 17.83
N VAL A 193 -20.11 -21.32 17.67
CA VAL A 193 -19.02 -21.40 18.65
C VAL A 193 -18.41 -20.01 18.62
N ASP A 194 -18.55 -19.25 19.71
CA ASP A 194 -17.91 -17.96 19.85
C ASP A 194 -16.44 -18.17 19.50
N ASP A 195 -16.00 -17.60 18.37
CA ASP A 195 -14.62 -17.13 18.33
C ASP A 195 -14.64 -15.88 19.24
N PRO A 196 -13.70 -15.79 20.19
CA PRO A 196 -13.83 -14.97 21.40
C PRO A 196 -14.16 -13.52 21.08
N ASP A 197 -14.84 -12.83 22.00
CA ASP A 197 -15.07 -11.37 21.95
C ASP A 197 -13.78 -10.66 21.52
N TYR A 198 -13.71 -10.30 20.24
CA TYR A 198 -12.56 -9.60 19.69
C TYR A 198 -12.70 -8.14 20.09
N GLN A 199 -11.88 -7.73 21.05
CA GLN A 199 -11.56 -6.32 21.21
C GLN A 199 -10.98 -5.83 19.88
N TYR A 200 -11.69 -4.92 19.22
CA TYR A 200 -11.08 -4.12 18.17
C TYR A 200 -9.98 -3.30 18.85
N PRO A 201 -8.73 -3.33 18.36
CA PRO A 201 -7.76 -2.36 18.80
C PRO A 201 -8.34 -0.97 18.51
N ASP A 202 -8.41 -0.14 19.54
CA ASP A 202 -8.64 1.29 19.40
C ASP A 202 -7.36 1.87 18.78
N ILE A 203 -7.24 1.75 17.45
CA ILE A 203 -6.10 2.27 16.71
C ILE A 203 -6.27 3.79 16.71
N ASP A 204 -5.54 4.46 17.60
CA ASP A 204 -5.42 5.90 17.58
C ASP A 204 -4.53 6.31 16.40
N TYR A 205 -5.17 6.71 15.31
CA TYR A 205 -4.49 7.14 14.08
C TYR A 205 -3.74 8.48 14.27
N ASP A 206 -3.92 9.16 15.39
CA ASP A 206 -3.26 10.43 15.72
C ASP A 206 -2.00 10.24 16.59
N ASP A 207 -1.78 9.04 17.18
CA ASP A 207 -0.58 8.68 17.96
C ASP A 207 -0.13 7.23 17.62
N PRO A 208 0.78 7.02 16.65
CA PRO A 208 1.15 5.69 16.21
C PRO A 208 1.92 4.97 17.34
N VAL A 209 1.27 3.98 17.95
CA VAL A 209 1.93 2.98 18.79
C VAL A 209 2.30 1.80 17.89
N PHE A 210 3.46 1.17 18.13
CA PHE A 210 3.81 -0.05 17.41
C PHE A 210 2.81 -1.17 17.76
N GLU A 211 2.08 -1.64 16.76
CA GLU A 211 1.07 -2.69 16.89
C GLU A 211 1.55 -4.04 16.34
N GLY A 212 2.77 -4.09 15.79
CA GLY A 212 3.36 -5.27 15.21
C GLY A 212 2.77 -5.60 13.83
N THR A 213 2.19 -4.61 13.14
CA THR A 213 1.56 -4.78 11.82
C THR A 213 2.23 -3.94 10.75
N VAL A 214 1.83 -4.14 9.49
CA VAL A 214 2.23 -3.28 8.36
C VAL A 214 1.89 -1.80 8.58
N TYR A 215 1.02 -1.45 9.53
CA TYR A 215 0.74 -0.06 9.91
C TYR A 215 1.96 0.65 10.50
N ASP A 216 2.80 -0.08 11.22
CA ASP A 216 3.99 0.47 11.87
C ASP A 216 4.97 1.05 10.84
N GLU A 217 4.93 0.57 9.60
CA GLU A 217 5.73 1.09 8.47
C GLU A 217 5.47 2.58 8.20
N LEU A 218 4.32 3.13 8.64
CA LEU A 218 4.07 4.57 8.59
C LEU A 218 5.07 5.39 9.41
N MET A 219 5.70 4.82 10.45
CA MET A 219 6.77 5.48 11.19
C MET A 219 8.02 5.70 10.32
N CYS A 220 8.18 4.90 9.27
CA CYS A 220 9.28 5.00 8.33
C CYS A 220 8.99 5.95 7.16
N ARG A 221 7.76 6.47 7.07
CA ARG A 221 7.32 7.38 6.02
C ARG A 221 7.78 8.82 6.31
N ASP A 222 8.44 9.44 5.34
CA ASP A 222 8.87 10.84 5.43
C ASP A 222 7.67 11.79 5.57
N ALA A 223 7.51 12.39 6.76
CA ALA A 223 6.36 13.25 7.06
C ALA A 223 6.34 14.57 6.26
N SER A 224 7.50 15.04 5.78
CA SER A 224 7.65 16.35 5.12
C SER A 224 7.57 16.32 3.60
N ILE A 225 7.64 15.13 3.00
CA ILE A 225 7.71 14.94 1.55
C ILE A 225 6.34 14.45 1.09
N THR A 226 5.70 15.14 0.14
CA THR A 226 4.32 14.81 -0.27
C THR A 226 4.12 14.86 -1.78
N LYS A 227 5.22 14.87 -2.54
CA LYS A 227 5.19 14.94 -4.01
C LYS A 227 6.08 13.89 -4.65
N PRO A 228 5.66 13.28 -5.77
CA PRO A 228 6.42 12.21 -6.43
C PRO A 228 7.83 12.56 -6.90
N ASN A 229 8.15 13.84 -7.10
CA ASN A 229 9.45 14.30 -7.61
C ASN A 229 10.39 14.84 -6.51
N GLU A 230 9.99 14.77 -5.25
CA GLU A 230 10.82 15.19 -4.12
C GLU A 230 11.62 14.00 -3.58
N ALA A 231 12.82 14.27 -3.06
CA ALA A 231 13.68 13.25 -2.45
C ALA A 231 13.07 12.83 -1.09
N GLY A 232 12.98 11.52 -0.87
CA GLY A 232 12.28 10.92 0.28
C GLY A 232 11.27 9.86 -0.18
N ASN A 233 10.77 9.05 0.75
CA ASN A 233 9.94 7.90 0.42
C ASN A 233 8.43 8.19 0.40
N ASN A 234 7.97 9.35 0.89
CA ASN A 234 6.55 9.72 0.85
C ASN A 234 6.22 10.54 -0.40
N LYS A 235 5.41 9.99 -1.30
CA LYS A 235 5.05 10.65 -2.57
C LYS A 235 3.66 11.28 -2.55
N GLY A 236 2.97 11.24 -1.42
CA GLY A 236 1.61 11.76 -1.28
C GLY A 236 0.63 11.04 -2.20
N THR A 237 -0.32 11.77 -2.80
CA THR A 237 -1.34 11.17 -3.66
C THR A 237 -0.74 10.46 -4.86
N TRP A 238 -1.12 9.21 -5.07
CA TRP A 238 -0.74 8.43 -6.25
C TRP A 238 -1.13 9.13 -7.56
N LEU A 239 -0.26 9.06 -8.56
CA LEU A 239 -0.44 9.63 -9.89
C LEU A 239 -0.31 8.53 -10.95
N ALA A 240 -1.27 8.49 -11.87
CA ALA A 240 -1.20 7.61 -13.03
C ALA A 240 0.01 7.97 -13.92
N ASN A 241 0.64 6.95 -14.51
CA ASN A 241 1.82 7.09 -15.39
C ASN A 241 3.07 7.68 -14.72
N HIS A 242 3.16 7.64 -13.39
CA HIS A 242 4.37 8.01 -12.65
C HIS A 242 5.10 6.76 -12.16
N ASP A 243 6.43 6.78 -12.19
CA ASP A 243 7.25 5.64 -11.75
C ASP A 243 7.55 5.76 -10.26
N TYR A 244 7.30 4.68 -9.52
CA TYR A 244 7.58 4.59 -8.08
C TYR A 244 8.67 3.57 -7.80
N LYS A 245 9.49 3.84 -6.78
CA LYS A 245 10.53 2.94 -6.29
C LYS A 245 10.03 2.05 -5.16
N LYS A 246 10.65 0.88 -5.01
CA LYS A 246 10.43 0.04 -3.84
C LYS A 246 10.61 0.88 -2.56
N GLY A 247 9.71 0.70 -1.60
CA GLY A 247 9.70 1.43 -0.33
C GLY A 247 8.96 2.77 -0.37
N GLU A 248 8.57 3.26 -1.53
CA GLU A 248 7.83 4.52 -1.61
C GLU A 248 6.36 4.36 -1.20
N PHE A 249 5.85 5.36 -0.48
CA PHE A 249 4.49 5.45 0.01
C PHE A 249 3.64 6.36 -0.87
N VAL A 250 2.41 5.93 -1.14
CA VAL A 250 1.39 6.72 -1.84
C VAL A 250 0.04 6.63 -1.16
N ASP A 251 -0.74 7.71 -1.23
CA ASP A 251 -2.13 7.72 -0.83
C ASP A 251 -3.04 7.54 -2.05
N TYR A 252 -3.95 6.57 -1.98
CA TYR A 252 -4.91 6.29 -3.05
C TYR A 252 -6.27 5.88 -2.47
N LEU A 253 -7.32 6.62 -2.84
CA LEU A 253 -8.70 6.39 -2.39
C LEU A 253 -8.88 6.32 -0.86
N GLY A 254 -8.06 7.07 -0.11
CA GLY A 254 -8.14 7.12 1.35
C GLY A 254 -7.41 5.98 2.06
N MET A 255 -6.64 5.18 1.35
CA MET A 255 -5.71 4.20 1.92
C MET A 255 -4.27 4.60 1.57
N THR A 256 -3.34 4.29 2.47
CA THR A 256 -1.90 4.43 2.19
C THR A 256 -1.34 3.09 1.78
N TYR A 257 -0.58 3.10 0.69
CA TYR A 257 0.10 1.95 0.13
C TYR A 257 1.60 2.17 0.13
N ARG A 258 2.35 1.08 0.24
CA ARG A 258 3.80 1.04 0.05
C ARG A 258 4.15 0.15 -1.13
N ALA A 259 5.09 0.59 -1.96
CA ALA A 259 5.58 -0.18 -3.08
C ALA A 259 6.52 -1.31 -2.60
N VAL A 260 6.17 -2.56 -2.84
CA VAL A 260 7.04 -3.73 -2.49
C VAL A 260 8.10 -4.02 -3.55
N LYS A 261 8.03 -3.33 -4.69
CA LYS A 261 9.01 -3.35 -5.79
C LYS A 261 8.83 -2.12 -6.66
N ASP A 262 9.80 -1.86 -7.54
CA ASP A 262 9.71 -0.79 -8.53
C ASP A 262 8.44 -0.90 -9.40
N VAL A 263 7.68 0.20 -9.45
CA VAL A 263 6.44 0.35 -10.20
C VAL A 263 6.69 1.23 -11.41
N ARG A 264 6.55 0.65 -12.61
CA ARG A 264 6.59 1.43 -13.85
C ARG A 264 5.19 1.83 -14.30
N ASN A 265 5.06 3.05 -14.85
CA ASN A 265 3.83 3.67 -15.34
C ASN A 265 2.71 3.78 -14.31
N GLY A 266 3.03 3.75 -13.01
CA GLY A 266 2.06 3.94 -11.93
C GLY A 266 0.89 3.00 -12.09
N ASN A 267 1.12 1.69 -11.97
CA ASN A 267 0.01 0.73 -11.91
C ASN A 267 -0.88 1.06 -10.71
N ASP A 268 -2.19 0.96 -10.88
CA ASP A 268 -3.19 1.31 -9.87
C ASP A 268 -3.02 0.46 -8.58
N PRO A 269 -2.86 1.08 -7.39
CA PRO A 269 -2.68 0.37 -6.13
C PRO A 269 -3.86 -0.50 -5.70
N LEU A 270 -5.09 -0.12 -6.07
CA LEU A 270 -6.29 -0.87 -5.69
C LEU A 270 -6.43 -2.16 -6.49
N THR A 271 -6.20 -2.08 -7.80
CA THR A 271 -6.29 -3.27 -8.67
C THR A 271 -5.02 -4.11 -8.63
N ASN A 272 -3.91 -3.49 -8.23
CA ASN A 272 -2.59 -4.07 -8.08
C ASN A 272 -2.17 -4.95 -9.28
N HIS A 273 -2.55 -4.56 -10.50
CA HIS A 273 -2.23 -5.33 -11.71
C HIS A 273 -0.73 -5.53 -11.95
N GLY A 274 0.12 -4.74 -11.29
CA GLY A 274 1.57 -4.86 -11.28
C GLY A 274 2.14 -5.73 -10.16
N ASN A 275 1.33 -6.24 -9.22
CA ASN A 275 1.76 -6.99 -8.03
C ASN A 275 2.86 -6.25 -7.25
N ALA A 276 2.64 -4.95 -7.01
CA ALA A 276 3.65 -4.05 -6.50
C ALA A 276 3.21 -3.24 -5.28
N TRP A 277 1.93 -3.32 -4.88
CA TRP A 277 1.39 -2.48 -3.83
C TRP A 277 0.94 -3.30 -2.62
N LYS A 278 1.44 -2.88 -1.46
CA LYS A 278 1.06 -3.34 -0.13
C LYS A 278 0.24 -2.27 0.57
N PRO A 279 -1.00 -2.55 1.00
CA PRO A 279 -1.73 -1.64 1.88
C PRO A 279 -1.08 -1.65 3.27
N VAL A 280 -0.76 -0.46 3.77
CA VAL A 280 -0.17 -0.27 5.10
C VAL A 280 -1.15 0.43 6.04
N ASN A 281 -2.00 1.31 5.50
CA ASN A 281 -3.04 1.98 6.27
C ASN A 281 -4.38 1.94 5.53
N PRO A 282 -5.40 1.25 6.07
CA PRO A 282 -5.37 0.49 7.33
C PRO A 282 -4.59 -0.85 7.22
N PRO A 283 -4.16 -1.49 8.33
CA PRO A 283 -3.38 -2.74 8.33
C PRO A 283 -4.18 -4.00 7.97
N TYR A 284 -5.30 -3.85 7.27
CA TYR A 284 -6.15 -4.97 6.92
C TYR A 284 -5.62 -5.73 5.71
N TRP A 285 -5.82 -7.05 5.73
CA TRP A 285 -5.61 -7.86 4.53
C TRP A 285 -6.55 -7.43 3.40
N VAL A 286 -5.99 -7.25 2.20
CA VAL A 286 -6.74 -6.89 0.99
C VAL A 286 -6.50 -7.94 -0.09
N LYS A 287 -7.60 -8.45 -0.65
CA LYS A 287 -7.54 -9.38 -1.77
C LYS A 287 -6.88 -8.72 -2.98
N GLY A 288 -5.88 -9.39 -3.55
CA GLY A 288 -5.13 -8.90 -4.71
C GLY A 288 -3.86 -8.11 -4.35
N ALA A 289 -3.68 -7.75 -3.09
CA ALA A 289 -2.51 -7.00 -2.65
C ALA A 289 -1.23 -7.87 -2.61
N SER A 290 -0.10 -7.18 -2.53
CA SER A 290 1.21 -7.80 -2.31
C SER A 290 1.65 -7.62 -0.86
N TYR A 291 2.40 -8.60 -0.34
CA TYR A 291 2.96 -8.62 1.01
C TYR A 291 4.36 -9.23 0.98
N GLU A 292 5.25 -8.73 1.83
CA GLU A 292 6.59 -9.24 2.04
C GLU A 292 6.61 -10.32 3.12
N ALA A 293 7.60 -11.21 3.06
CA ALA A 293 7.77 -12.20 4.12
C ALA A 293 8.05 -11.48 5.45
N GLY A 294 7.32 -11.85 6.50
CA GLY A 294 7.36 -11.18 7.80
C GLY A 294 6.23 -10.16 8.02
N ASP A 295 5.56 -9.67 6.96
CA ASP A 295 4.46 -8.71 7.09
C ASP A 295 3.32 -9.29 7.92
N VAL A 296 2.81 -8.47 8.84
CA VAL A 296 1.66 -8.84 9.68
C VAL A 296 0.46 -7.99 9.32
N VAL A 297 -0.66 -8.66 9.03
CA VAL A 297 -1.93 -8.04 8.68
C VAL A 297 -3.04 -8.50 9.60
N ILE A 298 -4.10 -7.69 9.70
CA ILE A 298 -5.32 -8.06 10.39
C ILE A 298 -6.32 -8.60 9.36
N TYR A 299 -6.76 -9.85 9.54
CA TYR A 299 -7.88 -10.36 8.76
C TYR A 299 -9.20 -9.87 9.36
N GLN A 300 -9.78 -8.84 8.74
CA GLN A 300 -10.93 -8.10 9.29
C GLN A 300 -12.16 -8.95 9.65
N ILE A 301 -12.34 -10.10 8.99
CA ILE A 301 -13.47 -11.00 9.24
C ILE A 301 -13.32 -11.73 10.58
N THR A 302 -12.12 -12.17 10.93
CA THR A 302 -11.85 -12.89 12.20
C THR A 302 -11.09 -12.04 13.21
N ASN A 303 -10.79 -10.79 12.90
CA ASN A 303 -9.95 -9.88 13.69
C ASN A 303 -8.68 -10.55 14.24
N THR A 304 -8.05 -11.38 13.41
CA THR A 304 -6.89 -12.17 13.80
C THR A 304 -5.67 -11.68 13.05
N TYR A 305 -4.53 -11.65 13.74
CA TYR A 305 -3.24 -11.29 13.18
C TYR A 305 -2.65 -12.49 12.42
N TYR A 306 -2.21 -12.23 11.19
CA TYR A 306 -1.54 -13.22 10.37
C TYR A 306 -0.23 -12.65 9.85
N GLN A 307 0.83 -13.43 9.98
CA GLN A 307 2.14 -13.12 9.43
C GLN A 307 2.33 -13.83 8.09
N ALA A 308 2.78 -13.11 7.09
CA ALA A 308 3.19 -13.68 5.81
C ALA A 308 4.47 -14.50 6.01
N THR A 309 4.43 -15.79 5.68
CA THR A 309 5.59 -16.69 5.81
C THR A 309 6.51 -16.66 4.59
N VAL A 310 6.01 -16.10 3.48
CA VAL A 310 6.70 -16.00 2.19
C VAL A 310 6.36 -14.66 1.54
N GLN A 311 7.11 -14.31 0.49
CA GLN A 311 6.77 -13.18 -0.39
C GLN A 311 5.48 -13.48 -1.17
N ILE A 312 4.50 -12.58 -1.11
CA ILE A 312 3.18 -12.71 -1.72
C ILE A 312 3.01 -11.60 -2.76
N HIS A 313 3.05 -11.92 -4.03
CA HIS A 313 2.88 -10.93 -5.09
C HIS A 313 1.40 -10.66 -5.43
N ASN A 314 0.49 -11.56 -5.11
CA ASN A 314 -0.96 -11.40 -5.32
C ASN A 314 -1.73 -12.30 -4.35
N SER A 315 -2.26 -11.71 -3.28
CA SER A 315 -2.95 -12.43 -2.21
C SER A 315 -4.42 -12.68 -2.61
N VAL A 316 -4.69 -13.80 -3.29
CA VAL A 316 -6.03 -14.13 -3.80
C VAL A 316 -6.90 -14.79 -2.73
N GLU A 317 -6.31 -15.68 -1.94
CA GLU A 317 -6.96 -16.39 -0.84
C GLU A 317 -6.69 -15.69 0.48
N SER A 318 -7.69 -15.69 1.37
CA SER A 318 -7.59 -15.02 2.66
C SER A 318 -6.63 -15.76 3.60
N PRO A 319 -6.03 -15.06 4.59
CA PRO A 319 -5.01 -15.63 5.47
C PRO A 319 -5.45 -16.85 6.29
N ASP A 320 -6.74 -16.93 6.61
CA ASP A 320 -7.34 -18.07 7.32
C ASP A 320 -7.42 -19.35 6.46
N ASN A 321 -7.44 -19.19 5.13
CA ASN A 321 -7.58 -20.28 4.17
C ASN A 321 -6.23 -20.68 3.52
N ASP A 322 -5.29 -19.74 3.37
CA ASP A 322 -3.98 -20.00 2.74
C ASP A 322 -2.86 -20.17 3.76
N LYS A 323 -2.87 -21.31 4.46
CA LYS A 323 -1.88 -21.68 5.49
C LYS A 323 -0.45 -21.89 4.96
N GLN A 324 -0.26 -21.90 3.64
CA GLN A 324 1.07 -22.00 3.05
C GLN A 324 1.78 -20.65 3.02
N LYS A 325 1.01 -19.56 2.90
CA LYS A 325 1.53 -18.20 2.84
C LYS A 325 1.33 -17.41 4.12
N TRP A 326 0.40 -17.83 4.96
CA TRP A 326 0.03 -17.12 6.19
C TRP A 326 0.13 -18.02 7.41
N HIS A 327 0.76 -17.49 8.45
CA HIS A 327 0.81 -18.06 9.79
C HIS A 327 -0.09 -17.27 10.71
N ARG A 328 -0.98 -17.95 11.43
CA ARG A 328 -1.84 -17.30 12.44
C ARG A 328 -1.00 -17.03 13.68
N LEU A 329 -0.89 -15.76 14.07
CA LEU A 329 -0.15 -15.38 15.27
C LEU A 329 -0.96 -15.58 16.55
N ASN A 330 -0.28 -16.05 17.59
CA ASN A 330 -0.77 -15.99 18.96
C ASN A 330 -0.24 -14.73 19.67
N THR A 331 -0.75 -14.43 20.86
CA THR A 331 -0.40 -13.21 21.62
C THR A 331 1.09 -13.10 21.95
N ALA A 332 1.78 -14.22 22.21
CA ALA A 332 3.21 -14.18 22.52
C ALA A 332 4.04 -13.85 21.28
N GLU A 333 3.75 -14.49 20.14
CA GLU A 333 4.40 -14.20 18.85
C GLU A 333 4.17 -12.75 18.42
N LEU A 334 2.95 -12.23 18.58
CA LEU A 334 2.64 -10.84 18.25
C LEU A 334 3.43 -9.85 19.13
N ASN A 335 3.55 -10.13 20.43
CA ASN A 335 4.32 -9.28 21.34
C ASN A 335 5.81 -9.28 21.00
N GLU A 336 6.38 -10.41 20.56
CA GLU A 336 7.76 -10.47 20.07
C GLU A 336 7.94 -9.55 18.86
N ILE A 337 7.04 -9.61 17.89
CA ILE A 337 7.06 -8.75 16.69
C ILE A 337 6.91 -7.27 17.05
N ILE A 338 6.02 -6.92 18.00
CA ILE A 338 5.88 -5.54 18.50
C ILE A 338 7.19 -5.02 19.09
N GLU A 339 7.91 -5.84 19.86
CA GLU A 339 9.22 -5.44 20.40
C GLU A 339 10.30 -5.33 19.32
N GLU A 340 10.26 -6.18 18.29
CA GLU A 340 11.14 -6.08 17.11
C GLU A 340 10.89 -4.77 16.34
N HIS A 341 9.64 -4.39 16.13
CA HIS A 341 9.28 -3.17 15.42
C HIS A 341 9.72 -1.89 16.16
N LYS A 342 9.81 -1.93 17.50
CA LYS A 342 10.38 -0.82 18.31
C LYS A 342 11.88 -0.63 18.11
N SER A 343 12.58 -1.57 17.49
CA SER A 343 14.02 -1.45 17.24
C SER A 343 14.32 -0.36 16.21
N LYS A 344 15.51 0.26 16.30
CA LYS A 344 15.94 1.28 15.34
C LYS A 344 16.06 0.75 13.92
N ASP A 345 16.25 -0.56 13.77
CA ASP A 345 16.49 -1.23 12.50
C ASP A 345 15.18 -1.51 11.73
N PHE A 346 14.01 -1.31 12.34
CA PHE A 346 12.71 -1.56 11.70
C PHE A 346 12.51 -0.74 10.42
N CYS A 347 12.90 0.54 10.43
CA CYS A 347 12.87 1.38 9.23
C CYS A 347 14.06 1.16 8.28
N ASP A 348 15.09 0.44 8.72
CA ASP A 348 16.25 0.13 7.89
C ASP A 348 15.99 -1.03 6.91
N ILE A 349 14.82 -1.67 6.97
CA ILE A 349 14.37 -2.66 5.98
C ILE A 349 14.18 -2.01 4.60
N ASP A 350 13.80 -0.74 4.54
CA ASP A 350 13.55 -0.01 3.29
C ASP A 350 14.80 0.66 2.74
N ASN A 351 15.66 1.11 3.65
CA ASN A 351 16.93 1.76 3.31
C ASN A 351 18.01 0.76 2.86
N LYS A 352 17.81 -0.55 3.06
CA LYS A 352 18.77 -1.57 2.60
C LYS A 352 18.54 -2.05 1.17
N ASP A 353 17.37 -1.75 0.58
CA ASP A 353 17.06 -2.16 -0.80
C ASP A 353 17.30 -1.07 -1.85
N GLU A 354 17.49 0.20 -1.44
CA GLU A 354 18.14 1.21 -2.28
C GLU A 354 19.67 1.06 -2.21
N GLY A 355 20.17 -0.03 -2.76
CA GLY A 355 21.60 -0.27 -2.92
C GLY A 355 21.92 -0.69 -4.34
N ASP A 356 23.03 -0.19 -4.89
CA ASP A 356 23.62 -0.72 -6.12
C ASP A 356 24.03 -2.19 -5.90
N TRP A 357 23.13 -3.16 -6.07
CA TRP A 357 23.30 -4.60 -5.78
C TRP A 357 24.46 -5.28 -6.51
N THR A 358 25.11 -4.57 -7.42
CA THR A 358 26.33 -5.04 -8.04
C THR A 358 27.49 -5.03 -7.05
N VAL A 359 28.62 -5.55 -7.50
CA VAL A 359 29.89 -5.43 -6.78
C VAL A 359 30.27 -3.95 -6.56
N GLY A 360 29.78 -3.02 -7.40
CA GLY A 360 30.02 -1.58 -7.25
C GLY A 360 29.49 -1.01 -5.93
N GLY A 361 28.30 -1.41 -5.51
CA GLY A 361 27.72 -0.97 -4.23
C GLY A 361 28.12 -1.81 -3.02
N GLU A 362 28.96 -2.83 -3.18
CA GLU A 362 29.29 -3.78 -2.09
C GLU A 362 29.86 -3.06 -0.86
N LYS A 363 30.74 -2.07 -1.07
CA LYS A 363 31.34 -1.27 0.01
C LYS A 363 30.32 -0.47 0.83
N ALA A 364 29.24 -0.01 0.20
CA ALA A 364 28.17 0.70 0.88
C ALA A 364 27.22 -0.26 1.63
N ARG A 365 27.07 -1.50 1.15
CA ARG A 365 26.19 -2.51 1.75
C ARG A 365 26.85 -3.34 2.85
N CYS A 366 28.16 -3.56 2.78
CA CYS A 366 28.86 -4.54 3.60
C CYS A 366 29.90 -3.86 4.48
N ASP A 367 29.72 -3.99 5.80
CA ASP A 367 30.67 -3.47 6.78
C ASP A 367 32.00 -4.25 6.74
N ALA A 368 33.10 -3.55 6.45
CA ALA A 368 34.45 -4.05 6.64
C ALA A 368 35.43 -2.88 6.82
N PRO A 369 36.60 -3.10 7.45
CA PRO A 369 37.60 -2.06 7.62
C PRO A 369 38.09 -1.47 6.29
N GLU A 370 38.21 -0.15 6.25
CA GLU A 370 38.81 0.58 5.13
C GLU A 370 40.28 0.89 5.44
N LYS A 371 41.15 0.56 4.50
CA LYS A 371 42.60 0.65 4.65
C LYS A 371 43.22 1.34 3.45
N GLN A 372 44.33 2.01 3.71
CA GLN A 372 45.19 2.58 2.68
C GLN A 372 46.33 1.61 2.37
N TRP A 373 46.77 1.52 1.12
CA TRP A 373 47.89 0.67 0.74
C TRP A 373 49.21 1.28 1.21
N ASN A 374 49.75 0.78 2.33
CA ASN A 374 51.00 1.27 2.93
C ASN A 374 51.84 0.13 3.49
N VAL A 375 53.15 0.15 3.23
CA VAL A 375 54.12 -0.82 3.77
C VAL A 375 54.07 -0.84 5.29
N GLY A 376 54.05 -2.05 5.88
CA GLY A 376 54.01 -2.23 7.33
C GLY A 376 52.62 -2.57 7.88
N GLN A 377 51.59 -2.63 7.03
CA GLN A 377 50.21 -2.87 7.43
C GLN A 377 49.73 -4.25 7.02
N VAL A 378 49.18 -5.02 7.96
CA VAL A 378 48.50 -6.28 7.64
C VAL A 378 47.15 -5.98 6.99
N ILE A 379 46.88 -6.62 5.85
CA ILE A 379 45.55 -6.59 5.20
C ILE A 379 44.90 -7.94 5.44
N GLU A 380 43.77 -7.91 6.13
CA GLU A 380 42.98 -9.06 6.52
C GLU A 380 41.98 -9.42 5.40
N PRO A 381 41.62 -10.71 5.26
CA PRO A 381 40.51 -11.12 4.41
C PRO A 381 39.25 -10.30 4.67
N GLY A 382 38.68 -9.73 3.61
CA GLY A 382 37.48 -8.91 3.66
C GLY A 382 37.71 -7.40 3.74
N ASP A 383 38.92 -6.93 4.04
CA ASP A 383 39.26 -5.50 4.11
C ASP A 383 39.06 -4.80 2.76
N TYR A 384 38.58 -3.56 2.81
CA TYR A 384 38.58 -2.67 1.66
C TYR A 384 39.87 -1.86 1.61
N VAL A 385 40.50 -1.85 0.44
CA VAL A 385 41.75 -1.14 0.21
C VAL A 385 41.61 -0.24 -1.03
N GLU A 386 41.97 1.03 -0.86
CA GLU A 386 42.00 1.99 -1.97
C GLU A 386 43.22 1.75 -2.86
N ASP A 387 43.03 1.85 -4.18
CA ASP A 387 44.09 1.73 -5.16
C ASP A 387 45.03 2.95 -5.09
N PRO A 388 46.32 2.76 -4.78
CA PRO A 388 47.27 3.88 -4.67
C PRO A 388 47.52 4.59 -6.00
N MET A 389 47.25 3.94 -7.14
CA MET A 389 47.42 4.53 -8.48
C MET A 389 46.16 5.21 -8.98
N ASN A 390 44.98 4.85 -8.46
CA ASN A 390 43.68 5.38 -8.88
C ASN A 390 42.83 5.78 -7.65
N PRO A 391 43.06 6.97 -7.08
CA PRO A 391 42.27 7.46 -5.95
C PRO A 391 40.77 7.42 -6.26
N GLY A 392 39.98 6.94 -5.29
CA GLY A 392 38.55 6.68 -5.43
C GLY A 392 38.20 5.27 -5.92
N GLN A 393 39.15 4.51 -6.45
CA GLN A 393 38.91 3.11 -6.81
C GLN A 393 39.23 2.19 -5.63
N TRP A 394 38.23 1.42 -5.21
CA TRP A 394 38.35 0.49 -4.09
C TRP A 394 38.40 -0.97 -4.57
N TYR A 395 39.09 -1.80 -3.79
CA TYR A 395 39.12 -3.24 -3.95
C TYR A 395 38.89 -3.90 -2.60
N ARG A 396 38.24 -5.07 -2.59
CA ARG A 396 38.12 -5.93 -1.42
C ARG A 396 39.19 -7.01 -1.48
N TYR A 397 39.90 -7.25 -0.38
CA TYR A 397 40.84 -8.36 -0.27
C TYR A 397 40.06 -9.66 -0.03
N VAL A 398 40.28 -10.67 -0.85
CA VAL A 398 39.43 -11.88 -0.89
C VAL A 398 40.17 -13.20 -0.72
N TYR A 399 41.47 -13.13 -0.45
CA TYR A 399 42.26 -14.32 -0.20
C TYR A 399 42.01 -14.87 1.20
N SER A 400 42.21 -16.17 1.40
CA SER A 400 41.90 -16.87 2.65
C SER A 400 42.88 -16.61 3.79
N SER A 401 43.94 -15.83 3.56
CA SER A 401 45.00 -15.60 4.55
C SER A 401 45.46 -14.15 4.50
N PRO A 402 45.88 -13.56 5.62
CA PRO A 402 46.24 -12.15 5.67
C PRO A 402 47.44 -11.84 4.78
N LEU A 403 47.35 -10.73 4.03
CA LEU A 403 48.47 -10.22 3.26
C LEU A 403 49.52 -9.66 4.22
N GLN A 404 50.72 -10.22 4.16
CA GLN A 404 51.80 -9.85 5.06
C GLN A 404 52.36 -8.46 4.71
N PRO A 405 52.85 -7.69 5.70
CA PRO A 405 53.27 -6.30 5.50
C PRO A 405 54.37 -6.08 4.45
N ASN A 406 55.23 -7.08 4.23
CA ASN A 406 56.31 -7.03 3.24
C ASN A 406 55.82 -7.23 1.81
N ALA A 407 54.65 -7.83 1.59
CA ALA A 407 54.08 -7.99 0.25
C ALA A 407 53.71 -6.63 -0.39
N GLN A 408 53.56 -5.59 0.44
CA GLN A 408 53.26 -4.24 -0.01
C GLN A 408 54.45 -3.50 -0.63
N GLU A 409 55.66 -4.06 -0.53
CA GLU A 409 56.86 -3.54 -1.22
C GLU A 409 56.87 -3.87 -2.72
N ASP A 410 56.07 -4.86 -3.15
CA ASP A 410 55.93 -5.26 -4.55
C ASP A 410 54.57 -4.80 -5.11
N ASN A 411 54.62 -3.83 -6.03
CA ASN A 411 53.43 -3.28 -6.70
C ASN A 411 52.61 -4.32 -7.47
N ALA A 412 53.14 -5.51 -7.74
CA ALA A 412 52.36 -6.59 -8.34
C ALA A 412 51.18 -7.03 -7.44
N TRP A 413 51.33 -6.89 -6.12
CA TRP A 413 50.36 -7.31 -5.10
C TRP A 413 49.37 -6.21 -4.71
N ALA A 414 49.61 -4.98 -5.15
CA ALA A 414 48.73 -3.85 -4.89
C ALA A 414 47.32 -4.09 -5.49
N PRO A 415 46.27 -3.47 -4.91
CA PRO A 415 44.97 -3.35 -5.54
C PRO A 415 45.11 -2.85 -6.99
N GLY A 416 44.44 -3.50 -7.94
CA GLY A 416 44.58 -3.18 -9.37
C GLY A 416 45.86 -3.69 -10.05
N GLY A 417 46.75 -4.34 -9.30
CA GLY A 417 47.96 -4.99 -9.79
C GLY A 417 47.71 -6.27 -10.60
N VAL A 418 48.79 -6.99 -10.91
CA VAL A 418 48.74 -8.22 -11.73
C VAL A 418 48.50 -9.49 -10.91
N ALA A 419 48.54 -9.41 -9.58
CA ALA A 419 48.25 -10.53 -8.69
C ALA A 419 46.77 -10.94 -8.77
N ARG A 420 46.51 -12.00 -9.53
CA ARG A 420 45.18 -12.59 -9.69
C ARG A 420 44.74 -13.27 -8.39
N ASN A 421 43.44 -13.31 -8.16
CA ASN A 421 42.77 -14.08 -7.10
C ASN A 421 42.86 -13.50 -5.68
N TYR A 422 43.50 -12.34 -5.51
CA TYR A 422 43.61 -11.65 -4.21
C TYR A 422 42.58 -10.54 -4.03
N TRP A 423 42.09 -9.97 -5.14
CA TRP A 423 41.30 -8.76 -5.10
C TRP A 423 39.97 -8.93 -5.85
N LYS A 424 38.90 -8.39 -5.26
CA LYS A 424 37.66 -8.07 -5.95
C LYS A 424 37.62 -6.57 -6.18
N LYS A 425 37.57 -6.13 -7.43
CA LYS A 425 37.40 -4.71 -7.76
C LYS A 425 35.98 -4.28 -7.40
N ILE A 426 35.84 -3.25 -6.56
CA ILE A 426 34.54 -2.66 -6.20
C ILE A 426 34.09 -1.77 -7.36
N ASP A 427 33.43 -2.41 -8.32
CA ASP A 427 32.96 -1.81 -9.57
C ASP A 427 31.78 -2.64 -10.10
N GLU A 428 30.85 -1.98 -10.77
CA GLU A 428 29.72 -2.61 -11.42
C GLU A 428 30.19 -3.43 -12.63
N ALA A 429 31.17 -2.93 -13.37
CA ALA A 429 31.68 -3.57 -14.58
C ALA A 429 32.57 -4.77 -14.23
N TRP A 430 32.36 -5.89 -14.93
CA TRP A 430 33.21 -7.08 -14.79
C TRP A 430 34.69 -6.76 -15.10
N ASN A 431 35.59 -7.38 -14.32
CA ASN A 431 37.03 -7.19 -14.40
C ASN A 431 37.76 -8.55 -14.53
N THR A 432 38.67 -8.63 -15.50
CA THR A 432 39.41 -9.87 -15.84
C THR A 432 40.37 -10.37 -14.75
N ASN A 433 40.85 -9.46 -13.88
CA ASN A 433 41.76 -9.79 -12.78
C ASN A 433 41.02 -9.94 -11.43
N GLY A 434 39.70 -9.71 -11.42
CA GLY A 434 38.87 -9.79 -10.22
C GLY A 434 38.61 -11.23 -9.75
N THR A 435 38.00 -11.37 -8.59
CA THR A 435 37.45 -12.65 -8.11
C THR A 435 36.06 -12.40 -7.57
N TYR A 436 35.14 -13.25 -7.98
CA TYR A 436 33.73 -13.13 -7.66
C TYR A 436 33.27 -14.36 -6.88
N PHE A 437 32.36 -14.16 -5.95
CA PHE A 437 31.76 -15.20 -5.14
C PHE A 437 30.32 -15.43 -5.54
N LYS A 438 29.78 -16.58 -5.16
CA LYS A 438 28.37 -16.89 -5.37
C LYS A 438 27.50 -15.75 -4.83
N GLY A 439 26.61 -15.24 -5.67
CA GLY A 439 25.71 -14.14 -5.36
C GLY A 439 26.18 -12.77 -5.87
N ASP A 440 27.47 -12.59 -6.18
CA ASP A 440 28.01 -11.33 -6.75
C ASP A 440 27.37 -11.03 -8.11
N ILE A 441 27.04 -9.75 -8.33
CA ILE A 441 26.42 -9.27 -9.57
C ILE A 441 27.37 -8.28 -10.27
N VAL A 442 27.57 -8.46 -11.56
CA VAL A 442 28.37 -7.56 -12.41
C VAL A 442 27.63 -7.27 -13.72
N SER A 443 28.00 -6.17 -14.37
CA SER A 443 27.60 -5.88 -15.74
C SER A 443 28.67 -6.27 -16.75
N TYR A 444 28.22 -6.73 -17.92
CA TYR A 444 29.09 -7.05 -19.05
C TYR A 444 28.37 -6.73 -20.38
N THR A 445 29.07 -6.03 -21.26
CA THR A 445 28.49 -5.59 -22.55
C THR A 445 28.67 -6.68 -23.60
N VAL A 446 27.56 -7.18 -24.13
CA VAL A 446 27.52 -8.17 -25.22
C VAL A 446 26.79 -7.54 -26.41
N ASN A 447 27.44 -7.50 -27.57
CA ASN A 447 26.88 -6.92 -28.80
C ASN A 447 26.32 -5.48 -28.62
N GLY A 448 27.01 -4.67 -27.81
CA GLY A 448 26.61 -3.29 -27.52
C GLY A 448 25.47 -3.14 -26.51
N LYS A 449 24.94 -4.23 -25.96
CA LYS A 449 23.96 -4.22 -24.87
C LYS A 449 24.64 -4.52 -23.54
N LYS A 450 24.41 -3.66 -22.55
CA LYS A 450 24.79 -3.90 -21.15
C LYS A 450 23.83 -4.92 -20.56
N LEU A 451 24.36 -6.01 -20.02
CA LEU A 451 23.60 -7.07 -19.35
C LEU A 451 24.19 -7.33 -17.97
N PHE A 452 23.34 -7.71 -17.02
CA PHE A 452 23.72 -8.10 -15.67
C PHE A 452 23.82 -9.62 -15.56
N TYR A 453 24.83 -10.08 -14.82
CA TYR A 453 25.13 -11.49 -14.59
C TYR A 453 25.42 -11.71 -13.12
N GLN A 454 24.97 -12.86 -12.59
CA GLN A 454 25.22 -13.26 -11.22
C GLN A 454 26.15 -14.46 -11.19
N ALA A 455 27.16 -14.41 -10.33
CA ALA A 455 28.04 -15.53 -10.08
C ALA A 455 27.27 -16.64 -9.34
N LEU A 456 27.27 -17.85 -9.91
CA LEU A 456 26.61 -19.03 -9.35
C LEU A 456 27.53 -19.82 -8.40
N GLN A 457 28.83 -19.52 -8.44
CA GLN A 457 29.89 -20.11 -7.64
C GLN A 457 31.06 -19.12 -7.50
N ARG A 458 32.12 -19.49 -6.78
CA ARG A 458 33.38 -18.71 -6.79
C ARG A 458 34.02 -18.82 -8.17
N ILE A 459 34.30 -17.67 -8.79
CA ILE A 459 34.82 -17.59 -10.16
C ILE A 459 35.97 -16.60 -10.20
N ASP A 460 37.07 -17.02 -10.81
CA ASP A 460 38.18 -16.13 -11.11
C ASP A 460 37.83 -15.29 -12.36
N GLY A 461 38.21 -14.02 -12.35
CA GLY A 461 37.87 -13.03 -13.36
C GLY A 461 38.34 -13.38 -14.78
N VAL A 462 39.19 -14.38 -14.99
CA VAL A 462 39.57 -14.85 -16.34
C VAL A 462 38.36 -15.42 -17.10
N TRP A 463 37.34 -15.86 -16.37
CA TRP A 463 36.11 -16.44 -16.87
C TRP A 463 35.05 -15.37 -17.08
N ASN A 464 34.91 -14.88 -18.31
CA ASN A 464 33.96 -13.82 -18.63
C ASN A 464 32.48 -14.28 -18.51
N PRO A 465 31.55 -13.35 -18.19
CA PRO A 465 30.13 -13.66 -18.16
C PRO A 465 29.64 -14.05 -19.55
N SER A 466 29.16 -15.28 -19.69
CA SER A 466 28.58 -15.80 -20.94
C SER A 466 27.69 -17.00 -20.66
N THR A 467 26.77 -17.30 -21.58
CA THR A 467 25.89 -18.47 -21.50
C THR A 467 26.60 -19.82 -21.65
N ILE A 468 27.88 -19.82 -22.03
CA ILE A 468 28.70 -21.02 -22.20
C ILE A 468 29.38 -21.40 -20.88
N ASN A 469 29.56 -20.42 -19.98
CA ASN A 469 30.23 -20.62 -18.72
C ASN A 469 29.23 -20.94 -17.60
N ALA A 470 29.27 -22.18 -17.11
CA ALA A 470 28.39 -22.64 -16.02
C ALA A 470 28.61 -21.89 -14.68
N GLY A 471 29.66 -21.07 -14.58
CA GLY A 471 29.88 -20.22 -13.41
C GLY A 471 28.92 -19.03 -13.34
N TRP A 472 28.47 -18.46 -14.46
CA TRP A 472 27.63 -17.27 -14.47
C TRP A 472 26.17 -17.63 -14.79
N SER A 473 25.24 -16.83 -14.29
CA SER A 473 23.85 -16.87 -14.74
C SER A 473 23.76 -16.52 -16.24
N LYS A 474 22.58 -16.72 -16.84
CA LYS A 474 22.27 -16.01 -18.09
C LYS A 474 22.27 -14.49 -17.84
N GLY A 475 22.50 -13.71 -18.89
CA GLY A 475 22.49 -12.24 -18.81
C GLY A 475 21.06 -11.69 -18.84
N PHE A 476 20.81 -10.62 -18.09
CA PHE A 476 19.52 -9.93 -18.00
C PHE A 476 19.66 -8.43 -18.24
N GLU A 477 18.60 -7.75 -18.69
CA GLU A 477 18.65 -6.30 -18.96
C GLU A 477 18.46 -5.47 -17.69
N SER A 478 18.00 -6.06 -16.58
CA SER A 478 17.91 -5.41 -15.27
C SER A 478 18.27 -6.35 -14.11
N ILE A 479 18.63 -5.76 -12.96
CA ILE A 479 18.98 -6.50 -11.74
C ILE A 479 17.75 -7.17 -11.14
N GLU A 480 16.59 -6.54 -11.19
CA GLU A 480 15.33 -7.10 -10.66
C GLU A 480 14.92 -8.36 -11.43
N GLU A 481 15.06 -8.34 -12.76
CA GLU A 481 14.81 -9.52 -13.58
C GLU A 481 15.79 -10.64 -13.23
N LEU A 482 17.06 -10.31 -13.02
CA LEU A 482 18.09 -11.26 -12.62
C LEU A 482 17.74 -11.92 -11.27
N LEU A 483 17.47 -11.12 -10.24
CA LEU A 483 17.20 -11.61 -8.88
C LEU A 483 15.93 -12.46 -8.83
N GLY A 484 14.89 -12.07 -9.57
CA GLY A 484 13.65 -12.86 -9.67
C GLY A 484 13.81 -14.19 -10.43
N ASN A 485 14.87 -14.37 -11.22
CA ASN A 485 15.10 -15.59 -12.00
C ASN A 485 16.15 -16.53 -11.39
N THR A 486 17.11 -16.02 -10.61
CA THR A 486 18.21 -16.84 -10.09
C THR A 486 17.91 -17.42 -8.70
N ASN A 487 17.02 -16.81 -7.91
CA ASN A 487 16.77 -17.17 -6.50
C ASN A 487 18.05 -17.26 -5.65
N ILE A 488 19.10 -16.49 -6.01
CA ILE A 488 20.34 -16.40 -5.24
C ILE A 488 20.41 -14.99 -4.64
N SER A 489 20.42 -14.93 -3.31
CA SER A 489 20.58 -13.67 -2.57
C SER A 489 21.98 -13.09 -2.75
N VAL A 490 22.07 -11.76 -2.83
CA VAL A 490 23.33 -11.03 -2.72
C VAL A 490 23.74 -11.04 -1.25
N THR A 491 24.93 -11.55 -0.94
CA THR A 491 25.39 -11.69 0.44
C THR A 491 26.74 -11.02 0.64
N CYS A 492 26.92 -10.33 1.76
CA CYS A 492 28.24 -9.90 2.20
C CYS A 492 29.07 -11.13 2.58
N GLN A 493 30.14 -11.40 1.85
CA GLN A 493 31.05 -12.50 2.21
C GLN A 493 31.64 -12.27 3.60
N THR A 494 31.52 -13.26 4.47
CA THR A 494 32.19 -13.30 5.76
C THR A 494 33.46 -14.13 5.63
N TYR A 495 34.57 -13.56 6.09
CA TYR A 495 35.85 -14.26 6.14
C TYR A 495 36.08 -14.58 7.62
N SER A 496 35.97 -15.86 7.97
CA SER A 496 36.20 -16.40 9.32
C SER A 496 37.61 -16.92 9.46
#